data_AF-A0A318ZQU7-F1
#
_entry.id   AF-A0A318ZQU7-F1
#
_cell.length_a   1.000
_cell.length_b   1.000
_cell.length_c   1.000
_cell.angle_alpha   90.00
_cell.angle_beta   90.00
_cell.angle_gamma   90.00
#
_symmetry.space_group_name_H-M   'P 1'
#
loop_
_entity.id
_entity.type
_entity.pdbx_description
1 polymer ?
#
loop_
_entity_poly.entity_id
_entity_poly.type
_entity_poly.pdbx_seq_one_letter_code
_entity_poly.pdbx_strand_id
1 'polypeptide(L)'
;MTMGVSIVCYWIVVPFPEDATFLAPEEKALLLARLEADEGSLRDDPISLPRVIKMALDWKIWICVLAYLAAEENASSLVNFQPTILKDLGWRSRSAQEHTIPVYAVAFVLTLSSAWLSDYLRHRYLFTLIGSVLIVIGWSIELAQIPSAGVRYLGMFFVASGAFIMMSIFVVWLCINLSKGVKRSVSMGVLPAFGNCGAFVSGNVFITSEAPKYPTGIGVGLAFAVVAGLAIGEHAGRER
;
A
#
# COMPACT_ATOMS: atom_id res chain seq x y z
N MET A 1 -12.89 -8.71 -14.22
CA MET A 1 -12.63 -9.92 -13.41
C MET A 1 -13.08 -9.72 -11.97
N THR A 2 -12.57 -8.71 -11.26
CA THR A 2 -12.93 -8.39 -9.86
C THR A 2 -14.44 -8.18 -9.63
N MET A 3 -15.12 -7.39 -10.46
CA MET A 3 -16.59 -7.20 -10.33
C MET A 3 -17.40 -8.49 -10.47
N GLY A 4 -16.99 -9.39 -11.38
CA GLY A 4 -17.66 -10.68 -11.57
C GLY A 4 -17.47 -11.60 -10.38
N VAL A 5 -16.26 -11.62 -9.81
CA VAL A 5 -15.96 -12.36 -8.57
C VAL A 5 -16.77 -11.79 -7.40
N SER A 6 -16.92 -10.47 -7.27
CA SER A 6 -17.75 -9.88 -6.21
C SER A 6 -19.22 -10.28 -6.29
N ILE A 7 -19.81 -10.37 -7.49
CA ILE A 7 -21.20 -10.82 -7.68
C ILE A 7 -21.34 -12.29 -7.29
N VAL A 8 -20.37 -13.13 -7.64
CA VAL A 8 -20.37 -14.54 -7.25
C VAL A 8 -20.19 -14.69 -5.74
N CYS A 9 -19.31 -13.89 -5.12
CA CYS A 9 -19.09 -13.88 -3.68
C CYS A 9 -20.35 -13.47 -2.90
N TYR A 10 -21.22 -12.62 -3.44
CA TYR A 10 -22.50 -12.27 -2.78
C TYR A 10 -23.38 -13.50 -2.51
N TRP A 11 -23.33 -14.52 -3.37
CA TRP A 11 -24.09 -15.76 -3.20
C TRP A 11 -23.39 -16.81 -2.34
N ILE A 12 -22.08 -16.70 -2.15
CA ILE A 12 -21.26 -17.67 -1.41
C ILE A 12 -21.00 -17.19 0.03
N VAL A 13 -20.82 -15.88 0.23
CA VAL A 13 -20.49 -15.29 1.52
C VAL A 13 -21.78 -15.02 2.29
N VAL A 14 -22.06 -15.91 3.23
CA VAL A 14 -23.12 -15.73 4.20
C VAL A 14 -22.75 -14.56 5.13
N PRO A 15 -23.65 -13.58 5.37
CA PRO A 15 -23.33 -12.36 6.11
C PRO A 15 -22.98 -12.63 7.57
N PHE A 16 -23.50 -13.70 8.17
CA PHE A 16 -23.20 -14.10 9.54
C PHE A 16 -23.03 -15.62 9.68
N PRO A 17 -22.19 -16.09 10.62
CA PRO A 17 -22.06 -17.52 10.94
C PRO A 17 -23.40 -18.14 11.36
N GLU A 18 -24.33 -17.31 11.83
CA GLU A 18 -25.70 -17.66 12.21
C GLU A 18 -26.58 -18.11 11.04
N ASP A 19 -26.30 -17.65 9.82
CA ASP A 19 -27.07 -17.99 8.63
C ASP A 19 -26.38 -19.09 7.78
N ALA A 20 -25.24 -19.59 8.26
CA ALA A 20 -24.44 -20.57 7.53
C ALA A 20 -25.13 -21.94 7.54
N THR A 21 -25.62 -22.36 6.38
CA THR A 21 -26.26 -23.66 6.16
C THR A 21 -25.28 -24.83 6.04
N PHE A 22 -23.98 -24.54 5.95
CA PHE A 22 -22.93 -25.55 5.76
C PHE A 22 -22.22 -25.97 7.06
N LEU A 23 -22.46 -25.30 8.20
CA LEU A 23 -21.80 -25.57 9.47
C LEU A 23 -22.68 -26.45 10.37
N ALA A 24 -22.06 -27.42 11.06
CA ALA A 24 -22.75 -28.18 12.10
C ALA A 24 -23.10 -27.26 13.30
N PRO A 25 -24.16 -27.56 14.07
CA PRO A 25 -24.58 -26.73 15.20
C PRO A 25 -23.48 -26.48 16.24
N GLU A 26 -22.60 -27.46 16.44
CA GLU A 26 -21.47 -27.41 17.38
C GLU A 26 -20.33 -26.51 16.88
N GLU A 27 -20.01 -26.58 15.59
CA GLU A 27 -19.01 -25.70 14.94
C GLU A 27 -19.49 -24.25 14.91
N LYS A 28 -20.80 -24.07 14.68
CA LYS A 28 -21.47 -22.77 14.74
C LYS A 28 -21.42 -22.18 16.14
N ALA A 29 -21.70 -22.97 17.18
CA ALA A 29 -21.58 -22.52 18.57
C ALA A 29 -20.14 -22.14 18.93
N LEU A 30 -19.14 -22.91 18.48
CA LEU A 30 -17.73 -22.58 18.67
C LEU A 30 -17.32 -21.30 17.93
N LEU A 31 -17.78 -21.12 16.69
CA LEU A 31 -17.55 -19.90 15.90
C LEU A 31 -18.20 -18.69 16.55
N LEU A 32 -19.43 -18.80 17.05
CA LEU A 32 -20.12 -17.73 17.75
C LEU A 32 -19.43 -17.39 19.08
N ALA A 33 -19.01 -18.39 19.86
CA ALA A 33 -18.25 -18.16 21.09
C ALA A 33 -16.90 -17.46 20.82
N ARG A 34 -16.22 -17.83 19.72
CA ARG A 34 -15.00 -17.14 19.28
C ARG A 34 -15.30 -15.72 18.80
N LEU A 35 -16.36 -15.52 18.03
CA LEU A 35 -16.78 -14.20 17.54
C LEU A 35 -17.15 -13.28 18.71
N GLU A 36 -17.90 -13.77 19.71
CA GLU A 36 -18.25 -13.01 20.92
C GLU A 36 -17.01 -12.66 21.76
N ALA A 37 -16.07 -13.59 21.89
CA ALA A 37 -14.79 -13.34 22.56
C ALA A 37 -13.89 -12.35 21.80
N ASP A 38 -13.99 -12.31 20.48
CA ASP A 38 -13.12 -11.50 19.61
C ASP A 38 -13.72 -10.11 19.30
N GLU A 39 -15.05 -9.99 19.25
CA GLU A 39 -15.80 -8.75 18.96
C GLU A 39 -16.26 -7.99 20.20
N GLY A 40 -16.60 -8.64 21.32
CA GLY A 40 -17.05 -7.98 22.54
C GLY A 40 -18.19 -6.96 22.35
N SER A 41 -19.45 -7.34 22.56
CA SER A 41 -20.59 -6.40 22.66
C SER A 41 -20.78 -5.39 21.50
N LEU A 42 -20.26 -5.67 20.29
CA LEU A 42 -20.46 -4.81 19.11
C LEU A 42 -21.81 -5.06 18.39
N ARG A 43 -22.62 -6.01 18.88
CA ARG A 43 -23.87 -6.49 18.27
C ARG A 43 -24.95 -5.41 18.09
N ASP A 44 -24.93 -4.35 18.90
CA ASP A 44 -26.02 -3.36 18.98
C ASP A 44 -25.61 -1.94 18.56
N ASP A 45 -24.52 -1.76 17.80
CA ASP A 45 -24.11 -0.42 17.39
C ASP A 45 -24.74 -0.07 16.02
N PRO A 46 -25.86 0.68 15.96
CA PRO A 46 -26.53 0.98 14.70
C PRO A 46 -25.58 1.75 13.78
N ILE A 47 -25.35 1.20 12.59
CA ILE A 47 -24.55 1.83 11.55
C ILE A 47 -25.35 3.01 11.01
N SER A 48 -25.06 4.20 11.52
CA SER A 48 -25.61 5.45 10.99
C SER A 48 -24.58 6.11 10.06
N LEU A 49 -25.03 6.54 8.89
CA LEU A 49 -24.18 7.22 7.89
C LEU A 49 -23.41 8.42 8.48
N PRO A 50 -23.99 9.29 9.34
CA PRO A 50 -23.25 10.37 9.98
C PRO A 50 -22.10 9.88 10.88
N ARG A 51 -22.29 8.75 11.57
CA ARG A 51 -21.26 8.15 12.43
C ARG A 51 -20.13 7.55 11.60
N VAL A 52 -20.46 6.90 10.49
CA VAL A 52 -19.49 6.39 9.51
C VAL A 52 -18.64 7.53 8.95
N ILE A 53 -19.25 8.64 8.54
CA ILE A 53 -18.53 9.82 8.02
C ILE A 53 -17.61 10.40 9.11
N LYS A 54 -18.12 10.56 10.34
CA LYS A 54 -17.30 11.06 11.46
C LYS A 54 -16.11 10.15 11.76
N MET A 55 -16.30 8.83 11.67
CA MET A 55 -15.22 7.85 11.83
C MET A 55 -14.21 7.93 10.69
N ALA A 56 -14.66 8.08 9.44
CA ALA A 56 -13.81 8.21 8.26
C ALA A 56 -12.97 9.50 8.25
N LEU A 57 -13.45 10.57 8.89
CA LEU A 57 -12.75 11.85 9.02
C LEU A 57 -11.76 11.90 10.19
N ASP A 58 -11.47 10.78 10.85
CA ASP A 58 -10.45 10.73 11.89
C ASP A 58 -9.06 11.00 11.28
N TRP A 59 -8.37 12.02 11.79
CA TRP A 59 -7.06 12.45 11.32
C TRP A 59 -6.02 11.32 11.32
N LYS A 60 -6.13 10.34 12.23
CA LYS A 60 -5.21 9.19 12.28
C LYS A 60 -5.30 8.33 11.02
N ILE A 61 -6.52 8.17 10.48
CA ILE A 61 -6.75 7.44 9.22
C ILE A 61 -6.11 8.21 8.07
N TRP A 62 -6.30 9.53 8.03
CA TRP A 62 -5.79 10.38 6.96
C TRP A 62 -4.26 10.44 6.90
N ILE A 63 -3.54 10.32 8.02
CA ILE A 63 -2.08 10.18 7.98
C ILE A 63 -1.67 8.89 7.27
N CYS A 64 -2.32 7.77 7.59
CA CYS A 64 -2.06 6.50 6.90
C CYS A 64 -2.45 6.56 5.43
N VAL A 65 -3.56 7.24 5.09
CA VAL A 65 -4.00 7.49 3.71
C VAL A 65 -2.97 8.29 2.94
N LEU A 66 -2.46 9.39 3.49
CA LEU A 66 -1.47 10.23 2.82
C LEU A 66 -0.16 9.48 2.60
N ALA A 67 0.27 8.68 3.57
CA ALA A 67 1.49 7.88 3.43
C ALA A 67 1.32 6.71 2.46
N TYR A 68 0.14 6.09 2.41
CA TYR A 68 -0.20 5.09 1.38
C TYR A 68 -0.28 5.75 -0.01
N LEU A 69 -0.87 6.94 -0.11
CA LEU A 69 -0.95 7.72 -1.36
C LEU A 69 0.44 8.03 -1.89
N ALA A 70 1.38 8.43 -1.01
CA ALA A 70 2.78 8.62 -1.38
C ALA A 70 3.39 7.33 -1.94
N ALA A 71 3.16 6.19 -1.30
CA ALA A 71 3.68 4.91 -1.77
C ALA A 71 3.07 4.49 -3.12
N GLU A 72 1.77 4.71 -3.31
CA GLU A 72 1.07 4.45 -4.57
C GLU A 72 1.57 5.37 -5.71
N GLU A 73 1.77 6.65 -5.42
CA GLU A 73 2.34 7.60 -6.37
C GLU A 73 3.71 7.08 -6.84
N ASN A 74 4.58 6.68 -5.92
CA ASN A 74 5.91 6.15 -6.24
C ASN A 74 5.84 4.85 -7.07
N ALA A 75 4.93 3.93 -6.73
CA ALA A 75 4.72 2.68 -7.49
C ALA A 75 4.21 2.96 -8.92
N SER A 76 3.22 3.84 -9.06
CA SER A 76 2.69 4.26 -10.35
C SER A 76 3.71 5.04 -11.19
N SER A 77 4.51 5.87 -10.53
CA SER A 77 5.56 6.69 -11.15
C SER A 77 6.67 5.82 -11.72
N LEU A 78 7.00 4.72 -11.03
CA LEU A 78 7.89 3.71 -11.58
C LEU A 78 7.32 3.10 -12.86
N VAL A 79 6.05 2.70 -12.88
CA VAL A 79 5.41 2.12 -14.08
C VAL A 79 5.47 3.08 -15.28
N ASN A 80 5.25 4.38 -15.03
CA ASN A 80 5.31 5.42 -16.07
C ASN A 80 6.74 5.64 -16.59
N PHE A 81 7.75 5.59 -15.72
CA PHE A 81 9.14 5.86 -16.07
C PHE A 81 9.91 4.63 -16.59
N GLN A 82 9.47 3.42 -16.21
CA GLN A 82 10.13 2.16 -16.52
C GLN A 82 10.39 1.94 -18.02
N PRO A 83 9.45 2.21 -18.95
CA PRO A 83 9.69 2.05 -20.38
C PRO A 83 10.86 2.91 -20.90
N THR A 84 11.07 4.09 -20.31
CA THR A 84 12.12 5.02 -20.74
C THR A 84 13.51 4.48 -20.43
N ILE A 85 13.74 4.02 -19.20
CA ILE A 85 15.03 3.42 -18.83
C ILE A 85 15.29 2.11 -19.59
N LEU A 86 14.26 1.27 -19.78
CA LEU A 86 14.43 0.02 -20.53
C LEU A 86 14.75 0.28 -22.01
N LYS A 87 14.23 1.36 -22.58
CA LYS A 87 14.59 1.81 -23.93
C LYS A 87 16.04 2.32 -23.98
N ASP A 88 16.50 3.04 -22.97
CA ASP A 88 17.91 3.47 -22.86
C ASP A 88 18.87 2.27 -22.74
N LEU A 89 18.43 1.15 -22.16
CA LEU A 89 19.15 -0.13 -22.14
C LEU A 89 19.13 -0.88 -23.49
N GLY A 90 18.44 -0.34 -24.50
CA GLY A 90 18.31 -0.96 -25.83
C GLY A 90 17.27 -2.08 -25.90
N TRP A 91 16.50 -2.33 -24.84
CA TRP A 91 15.46 -3.35 -24.82
C TRP A 91 14.15 -2.81 -25.42
N ARG A 92 13.50 -3.61 -26.29
CA ARG A 92 12.28 -3.18 -27.00
C ARG A 92 11.07 -4.02 -26.60
N SER A 93 10.00 -3.32 -26.23
CA SER A 93 8.61 -3.80 -26.08
C SER A 93 8.47 -5.15 -25.37
N ARG A 94 8.48 -6.28 -26.09
CA ARG A 94 8.36 -7.62 -25.49
C ARG A 94 9.53 -7.94 -24.55
N SER A 95 10.77 -7.67 -24.96
CA SER A 95 11.93 -7.92 -24.09
C SER A 95 11.95 -6.97 -22.89
N ALA A 96 11.46 -5.74 -23.04
CA ALA A 96 11.37 -4.78 -21.94
C ALA A 96 10.44 -5.29 -20.83
N GLN A 97 9.28 -5.86 -21.18
CA GLN A 97 8.35 -6.46 -20.21
C GLN A 97 8.94 -7.67 -19.50
N GLU A 98 9.75 -8.49 -20.18
CA GLU A 98 10.45 -9.61 -19.53
C GLU A 98 11.43 -9.14 -18.45
N HIS A 99 12.06 -7.96 -18.64
CA HIS A 99 12.97 -7.37 -17.68
C HIS A 99 12.27 -6.62 -16.54
N THR A 100 10.95 -6.43 -16.58
CA THR A 100 10.21 -5.92 -15.42
C THR A 100 9.92 -7.03 -14.41
N ILE A 101 9.82 -8.28 -14.87
CA ILE A 101 9.52 -9.45 -14.03
C ILE A 101 10.51 -9.58 -12.85
N PRO A 102 11.85 -9.49 -13.03
CA PRO A 102 12.79 -9.57 -11.92
C PRO A 102 12.62 -8.44 -10.89
N VAL A 103 12.27 -7.23 -11.35
CA VAL A 103 12.05 -6.07 -10.48
C VAL A 103 10.91 -6.35 -9.51
N TYR A 104 9.78 -6.79 -10.05
CA TYR A 104 8.60 -7.11 -9.24
C TYR A 104 8.77 -8.41 -8.43
N ALA A 105 9.52 -9.39 -8.91
CA ALA A 105 9.82 -10.61 -8.16
C ALA A 105 10.66 -10.31 -6.92
N VAL A 106 11.70 -9.49 -7.04
CA VAL A 106 12.50 -9.05 -5.89
C VAL A 106 11.65 -8.20 -4.93
N ALA A 107 10.86 -7.27 -5.46
CA ALA A 107 9.96 -6.46 -4.65
C ALA A 107 8.96 -7.33 -3.88
N PHE A 108 8.41 -8.38 -4.50
CA PHE A 108 7.53 -9.35 -3.86
C PHE A 108 8.22 -10.08 -2.70
N VAL A 109 9.42 -10.64 -2.93
CA VAL A 109 10.18 -11.34 -1.90
C VAL A 109 10.52 -10.43 -0.73
N LEU A 110 10.98 -9.20 -1.01
CA LEU A 110 11.32 -8.22 0.03
C LEU A 110 10.09 -7.73 0.79
N THR A 111 8.96 -7.53 0.11
CA THR A 111 7.69 -7.15 0.74
C THR A 111 7.19 -8.25 1.66
N LEU A 112 7.19 -9.51 1.21
CA LEU A 112 6.76 -10.65 2.04
C LEU A 112 7.69 -10.86 3.25
N SER A 113 9.00 -10.76 3.03
CA SER A 113 9.99 -10.88 4.10
C SER A 113 9.84 -9.75 5.12
N SER A 114 9.60 -8.52 4.64
CA SER A 114 9.38 -7.35 5.50
C SER A 114 8.08 -7.46 6.28
N ALA A 115 7.00 -7.95 5.67
CA ALA A 115 5.73 -8.19 6.35
C ALA A 115 5.89 -9.21 7.48
N TRP A 116 6.52 -10.37 7.19
CA TRP A 116 6.77 -11.41 8.18
C TRP A 116 7.67 -10.93 9.31
N LEU A 117 8.77 -10.26 8.97
CA LEU A 117 9.73 -9.77 9.97
C LEU A 117 9.17 -8.61 10.79
N SER A 118 8.34 -7.76 10.19
CA SER A 118 7.60 -6.69 10.88
C SER A 118 6.67 -7.25 11.94
N ASP A 119 5.96 -8.33 11.64
CA ASP A 119 5.08 -8.99 12.62
C ASP A 119 5.86 -9.72 13.71
N TYR A 120 6.99 -10.35 13.37
CA TYR A 120 7.87 -11.01 14.34
C TYR A 120 8.52 -10.01 15.31
N LEU A 121 9.10 -8.92 14.78
CA LEU A 121 9.76 -7.89 15.59
C LEU A 121 8.78 -6.89 16.23
N ARG A 122 7.50 -6.94 15.83
CA ARG A 122 6.45 -5.98 16.23
C ARG A 122 6.83 -4.52 16.01
N HIS A 123 7.77 -4.25 15.10
CA HIS A 123 8.38 -2.93 14.91
C HIS A 123 8.07 -2.36 13.52
N ARG A 124 6.77 -2.17 13.23
CA ARG A 124 6.24 -1.73 11.91
C ARG A 124 6.88 -0.44 11.39
N TYR A 125 7.12 0.52 12.29
CA TYR A 125 7.77 1.79 11.97
C TYR A 125 9.11 1.63 11.23
N LEU A 126 9.94 0.68 11.68
CA LEU A 126 11.29 0.49 11.15
C LEU A 126 11.22 0.08 9.68
N PHE A 127 10.31 -0.82 9.35
CA PHE A 127 10.14 -1.31 8.00
C PHE A 127 9.54 -0.27 7.06
N THR A 128 8.64 0.59 7.56
CA THR A 128 8.15 1.72 6.76
C THR A 128 9.25 2.74 6.48
N LEU A 129 10.13 3.00 7.46
CA LEU A 129 11.31 3.86 7.28
C LEU A 129 12.29 3.24 6.27
N ILE A 130 12.56 1.93 6.36
CA ILE A 130 13.37 1.21 5.38
C ILE A 130 12.76 1.38 3.98
N GLY A 131 11.44 1.19 3.84
CA GLY A 131 10.75 1.38 2.56
C GLY A 131 10.94 2.79 2.00
N SER A 132 10.76 3.82 2.82
CA SER A 132 10.98 5.22 2.44
C SER A 132 12.44 5.48 2.00
N VAL A 133 13.41 4.95 2.75
CA VAL A 133 14.84 5.07 2.40
C VAL A 133 15.16 4.38 1.07
N LEU A 134 14.62 3.20 0.80
CA LEU A 134 14.79 2.51 -0.49
C LEU A 134 14.24 3.35 -1.65
N ILE A 135 13.05 3.94 -1.49
CA ILE A 135 12.48 4.84 -2.51
C ILE A 135 13.38 6.05 -2.73
N VAL A 136 13.87 6.69 -1.65
CA VAL A 136 14.77 7.84 -1.75
C VAL A 136 16.06 7.48 -2.48
N ILE A 137 16.66 6.33 -2.18
CA ILE A 137 17.86 5.84 -2.87
C ILE A 137 17.57 5.63 -4.36
N GLY A 138 16.48 4.93 -4.68
CA GLY A 138 16.09 4.62 -6.04
C GLY A 138 15.86 5.88 -6.90
N TRP A 139 15.07 6.83 -6.40
CA TRP A 139 14.85 8.10 -7.11
C TRP A 139 16.09 9.00 -7.13
N SER A 140 16.94 8.96 -6.12
CA SER A 140 18.21 9.71 -6.14
C SER A 140 19.15 9.19 -7.24
N ILE A 141 19.19 7.88 -7.46
CA ILE A 141 19.94 7.26 -8.56
C ILE A 141 19.42 7.75 -9.92
N GLU A 142 18.09 7.80 -10.08
CA GLU A 142 17.48 8.29 -11.32
C GLU A 142 17.66 9.79 -11.51
N LEU A 143 17.58 10.58 -10.43
CA LEU A 143 17.78 12.03 -10.48
C LEU A 143 19.23 12.39 -10.81
N ALA A 144 20.19 11.61 -10.33
CA ALA A 144 21.60 11.77 -10.64
C ALA A 144 21.94 11.48 -12.12
N GLN A 145 21.01 10.89 -12.89
CA GLN A 145 21.14 10.63 -14.33
C GLN A 145 22.45 9.89 -14.67
N ILE A 146 22.76 8.86 -13.89
CA ILE A 146 24.00 8.09 -14.02
C ILE A 146 24.10 7.50 -15.44
N PRO A 147 25.23 7.68 -16.16
CA PRO A 147 25.38 7.21 -17.55
C PRO A 147 25.23 5.70 -17.71
N SER A 148 25.53 4.94 -16.65
CA SER A 148 25.36 3.49 -16.64
C SER A 148 23.89 3.13 -16.49
N ALA A 149 23.30 2.67 -17.59
CA ALA A 149 21.91 2.25 -17.63
C ALA A 149 21.60 1.06 -16.69
N GLY A 150 22.60 0.23 -16.37
CA GLY A 150 22.45 -0.85 -15.38
C GLY A 150 22.26 -0.33 -13.94
N VAL A 151 22.83 0.83 -13.60
CA VAL A 151 22.63 1.46 -12.28
C VAL A 151 21.23 2.06 -12.17
N ARG A 152 20.72 2.64 -13.26
CA ARG A 152 19.33 3.10 -13.35
C ARG A 152 18.35 1.92 -13.24
N TYR A 153 18.65 0.81 -13.91
CA TYR A 153 17.87 -0.43 -13.72
C TYR A 153 17.85 -0.89 -12.26
N LEU A 154 18.98 -0.84 -11.54
CA LEU A 154 19.02 -1.11 -10.09
C LEU A 154 18.14 -0.13 -9.27
N GLY A 155 18.09 1.14 -9.66
CA GLY A 155 17.20 2.15 -9.06
C GLY A 155 15.74 1.70 -9.03
N MET A 156 15.26 1.06 -10.10
CA MET A 156 13.90 0.51 -10.17
C MET A 156 13.61 -0.53 -9.08
N PHE A 157 14.58 -1.40 -8.75
CA PHE A 157 14.41 -2.41 -7.72
C PHE A 157 14.17 -1.76 -6.36
N PHE A 158 14.89 -0.69 -6.05
CA PHE A 158 14.74 0.04 -4.80
C PHE A 158 13.41 0.77 -4.72
N VAL A 159 13.00 1.49 -5.77
CA VAL A 159 11.69 2.18 -5.81
C VAL A 159 10.54 1.17 -5.68
N ALA A 160 10.54 0.09 -6.47
CA ALA A 160 9.51 -0.93 -6.41
C ALA A 160 9.41 -1.56 -5.02
N SER A 161 10.53 -2.04 -4.49
CA SER A 161 10.55 -2.74 -3.20
C SER A 161 10.11 -1.82 -2.07
N GLY A 162 10.59 -0.58 -2.03
CA GLY A 162 10.22 0.37 -0.99
C GLY A 162 8.74 0.75 -1.01
N ALA A 163 8.19 0.98 -2.20
CA ALA A 163 6.76 1.32 -2.36
C ALA A 163 5.86 0.17 -1.88
N PHE A 164 6.11 -1.07 -2.31
CA PHE A 164 5.28 -2.21 -1.91
C PHE A 164 5.42 -2.58 -0.43
N ILE A 165 6.61 -2.42 0.17
CA ILE A 165 6.81 -2.56 1.61
C ILE A 165 5.92 -1.55 2.36
N MET A 166 5.97 -0.27 1.99
CA MET A 166 5.18 0.77 2.64
C MET A 166 3.68 0.49 2.54
N MET A 167 3.18 0.19 1.34
CA MET A 167 1.74 -0.10 1.12
C MET A 167 1.27 -1.25 2.00
N SER A 168 2.01 -2.35 2.03
CA SER A 168 1.64 -3.55 2.80
C SER A 168 1.60 -3.27 4.30
N ILE A 169 2.59 -2.54 4.81
CA ILE A 169 2.70 -2.25 6.25
C ILE A 169 1.63 -1.25 6.69
N PHE A 170 1.29 -0.25 5.89
CA PHE A 170 0.24 0.71 6.27
C PHE A 170 -1.13 0.07 6.40
N VAL A 171 -1.45 -0.88 5.53
CA VAL A 171 -2.70 -1.64 5.64
C VAL A 171 -2.77 -2.36 6.98
N VAL A 172 -1.71 -3.09 7.34
CA VAL A 172 -1.66 -3.80 8.64
C VAL A 172 -1.63 -2.83 9.81
N TRP A 173 -0.84 -1.76 9.72
CA TRP A 173 -0.64 -0.79 10.79
C TRP A 173 -1.92 -0.01 11.12
N LEU A 174 -2.72 0.36 10.12
CA LEU A 174 -4.05 0.96 10.34
C LEU A 174 -5.01 -0.05 10.97
N CYS A 175 -4.97 -1.29 10.50
CA CYS A 175 -5.86 -2.37 10.91
C CYS A 175 -5.74 -2.72 12.41
N ILE A 176 -4.53 -2.62 12.97
CA ILE A 176 -4.25 -2.91 14.38
C ILE A 176 -4.44 -1.71 15.32
N ASN A 177 -4.29 -0.47 14.84
CA ASN A 177 -4.40 0.73 15.68
C ASN A 177 -5.84 1.23 15.85
N LEU A 178 -6.77 0.64 15.12
CA LEU A 178 -8.17 0.96 15.22
C LEU A 178 -8.90 -0.05 16.07
N SER A 179 -9.84 0.46 16.87
CA SER A 179 -10.81 -0.36 17.59
C SER A 179 -11.49 -1.34 16.64
N LYS A 180 -11.65 -2.60 17.07
CA LYS A 180 -12.44 -3.60 16.33
C LYS A 180 -13.88 -3.08 16.12
N GLY A 181 -14.55 -3.54 15.06
CA GLY A 181 -15.90 -3.10 14.68
C GLY A 181 -15.94 -2.09 13.53
N VAL A 182 -17.03 -1.33 13.45
CA VAL A 182 -17.39 -0.47 12.28
C VAL A 182 -16.25 0.49 11.87
N LYS A 183 -15.53 1.07 12.84
CA LYS A 183 -14.44 2.01 12.55
C LYS A 183 -13.29 1.36 11.77
N ARG A 184 -12.89 0.12 12.11
CA ARG A 184 -11.86 -0.62 11.38
C ARG A 184 -12.31 -0.92 9.95
N SER A 185 -13.55 -1.39 9.77
CA SER A 185 -14.10 -1.67 8.44
C SER A 185 -14.15 -0.44 7.56
N VAL A 186 -14.63 0.70 8.09
CA VAL A 186 -14.66 1.98 7.37
C VAL A 186 -13.26 2.41 6.97
N SER A 187 -12.31 2.34 7.90
CA SER A 187 -10.93 2.78 7.64
C SER A 187 -10.20 1.90 6.62
N MET A 188 -10.44 0.59 6.66
CA MET A 188 -9.92 -0.37 5.66
C MET A 188 -10.52 -0.15 4.27
N GLY A 189 -11.69 0.48 4.16
CA GLY A 189 -12.24 0.96 2.88
C GLY A 189 -11.65 2.29 2.44
N VAL A 190 -11.57 3.26 3.36
CA VAL A 190 -11.04 4.62 3.09
C VAL A 190 -9.58 4.59 2.65
N LEU A 191 -8.75 3.77 3.30
CA LEU A 191 -7.32 3.68 3.04
C LEU A 191 -6.98 3.42 1.55
N PRO A 192 -7.39 2.29 0.94
CA PRO A 192 -7.11 2.05 -0.47
C PRO A 192 -7.91 2.98 -1.39
N ALA A 193 -9.14 3.38 -1.02
CA ALA A 193 -9.98 4.23 -1.88
C ALA A 193 -9.33 5.58 -2.18
N PHE A 194 -8.81 6.26 -1.15
CA PHE A 194 -8.11 7.53 -1.32
C PHE A 194 -6.62 7.35 -1.57
N GLY A 195 -6.02 6.27 -1.07
CA GLY A 195 -4.62 5.93 -1.30
C GLY A 195 -4.31 5.72 -2.78
N ASN A 196 -5.20 5.03 -3.50
CA ASN A 196 -5.06 4.80 -4.94
C ASN A 196 -5.10 6.09 -5.78
N CYS A 197 -5.51 7.22 -5.19
CA CYS A 197 -5.45 8.51 -5.87
C CYS A 197 -4.02 8.96 -6.17
N GLY A 198 -2.99 8.34 -5.54
CA GLY A 198 -1.59 8.58 -5.87
C GLY A 198 -1.26 8.30 -7.34
N ALA A 199 -1.95 7.34 -7.96
CA ALA A 199 -1.81 7.04 -9.38
C ALA A 199 -2.21 8.21 -10.29
N PHE A 200 -3.22 9.01 -9.89
CA PHE A 200 -3.60 10.22 -10.63
C PHE A 200 -2.51 11.28 -10.55
N VAL A 201 -1.87 11.44 -9.39
CA VAL A 201 -0.74 12.37 -9.23
C VAL A 201 0.40 11.94 -10.14
N SER A 202 0.78 10.66 -10.07
CA SER A 202 1.82 10.07 -10.91
C SER A 202 1.59 10.31 -12.41
N GLY A 203 0.36 10.10 -12.89
CA GLY A 203 0.03 10.30 -14.31
C GLY A 203 0.19 11.75 -14.80
N ASN A 204 0.18 12.74 -13.91
CA ASN A 204 0.30 14.15 -14.25
C ASN A 204 1.70 14.74 -14.05
N VAL A 205 2.55 14.09 -13.25
CA VAL A 205 3.89 14.62 -12.92
C VAL A 205 4.97 14.21 -13.93
N PHE A 206 4.75 13.17 -14.74
CA PHE A 206 5.62 12.78 -15.85
C PHE A 206 5.25 13.55 -17.12
N ILE A 207 5.65 14.82 -17.18
CA ILE A 207 5.35 15.72 -18.29
C ILE A 207 6.09 15.27 -19.56
N THR A 208 5.36 15.02 -20.64
CA THR A 208 5.92 14.54 -21.92
C THR A 208 6.96 15.48 -22.52
N SER A 209 6.89 16.79 -22.26
CA SER A 209 7.89 17.78 -22.70
C SER A 209 9.23 17.66 -21.99
N GLU A 210 9.29 17.00 -20.84
CA GLU A 210 10.51 16.77 -20.06
C GLU A 210 11.16 15.40 -20.33
N ALA A 211 10.60 14.64 -21.28
CA ALA A 211 11.17 13.39 -21.71
C ALA A 211 12.61 13.59 -22.25
N PRO A 212 13.54 12.65 -22.02
CA PRO A 212 13.39 11.38 -21.33
C PRO A 212 13.75 11.43 -19.83
N LYS A 213 14.10 12.60 -19.28
CA LYS A 213 14.69 12.70 -17.95
C LYS A 213 13.69 12.95 -16.83
N TYR A 214 12.53 13.52 -17.15
CA TYR A 214 11.40 13.76 -16.21
C TYR A 214 11.83 14.24 -14.81
N PRO A 215 12.65 15.31 -14.69
CA PRO A 215 13.14 15.79 -13.41
C PRO A 215 12.01 16.18 -12.45
N THR A 216 10.88 16.69 -12.97
CA THR A 216 9.71 17.04 -12.16
C THR A 216 9.07 15.80 -11.55
N GLY A 217 8.83 14.76 -12.35
CA GLY A 217 8.26 13.49 -11.87
C GLY A 217 9.12 12.81 -10.81
N ILE A 218 10.43 12.73 -11.05
CA ILE A 218 11.38 12.14 -10.10
C ILE A 218 11.47 12.98 -8.81
N GLY A 219 11.49 14.31 -8.94
CA GLY A 219 11.52 15.22 -7.78
C GLY A 219 10.26 15.14 -6.93
N VAL A 220 9.09 14.97 -7.55
CA VAL A 220 7.83 14.77 -6.83
C VAL A 220 7.84 13.43 -6.07
N GLY A 221 8.22 12.32 -6.72
CA GLY A 221 8.33 11.02 -6.05
C GLY A 221 9.27 11.05 -4.83
N LEU A 222 10.42 11.71 -4.98
CA LEU A 222 11.36 11.93 -3.87
C LEU A 222 10.73 12.76 -2.73
N ALA A 223 10.03 13.85 -3.05
CA ALA A 223 9.37 14.70 -2.06
C ALA A 223 8.28 13.93 -1.30
N PHE A 224 7.45 13.14 -2.00
CA PHE A 224 6.44 12.29 -1.37
C PHE A 224 7.06 11.22 -0.47
N ALA A 225 8.18 10.61 -0.88
CA ALA A 225 8.89 9.62 -0.08
C ALA A 225 9.47 10.20 1.22
N VAL A 226 10.05 11.40 1.16
CA VAL A 226 10.61 12.11 2.33
C VAL A 226 9.49 12.58 3.26
N VAL A 227 8.44 13.21 2.71
CA VAL A 227 7.29 13.68 3.52
C VAL A 227 6.61 12.51 4.21
N ALA A 228 6.40 11.39 3.52
CA ALA A 228 5.89 10.18 4.14
C ALA A 228 6.81 9.71 5.27
N GLY A 229 8.12 9.59 5.02
CA GLY A 229 9.12 9.22 6.03
C GLY A 229 9.07 10.08 7.29
N LEU A 230 8.98 11.41 7.13
CA LEU A 230 8.89 12.37 8.24
C LEU A 230 7.56 12.29 8.98
N ALA A 231 6.43 12.21 8.28
CA ALA A 231 5.11 12.09 8.88
C ALA A 231 5.00 10.81 9.75
N ILE A 232 5.62 9.72 9.29
CA ILE A 232 5.71 8.46 10.05
C ILE A 232 6.62 8.65 11.28
N GLY A 233 7.74 9.38 11.14
CA GLY A 233 8.67 9.71 12.23
C GLY A 233 8.00 10.47 13.37
N GLU A 234 7.21 11.49 13.05
CA GLU A 234 6.48 12.27 14.06
C GLU A 234 5.38 11.46 14.74
N HIS A 235 4.69 10.57 14.02
CA HIS A 235 3.66 9.71 14.61
C HIS A 235 4.27 8.71 15.60
N ALA A 236 5.40 8.08 15.25
CA ALA A 236 6.10 7.15 16.13
C ALA A 236 6.69 7.83 17.38
N GLY A 237 7.09 9.10 17.27
CA GLY A 237 7.56 9.89 18.42
C GLY A 237 6.46 10.26 19.41
N ARG A 238 5.18 10.27 18.98
CA ARG A 238 4.01 10.57 19.84
C ARG A 238 3.42 9.35 20.55
N GLU A 239 3.79 8.14 20.15
CA GLU A 239 3.32 6.88 20.76
C GLU A 239 4.29 6.31 21.83
N ARG A 240 5.40 7.02 22.12
CA ARG A 240 6.30 6.75 23.25
C ARG A 240 5.93 7.62 24.45
#